data_AF-A0A353PDW1-F1
#
_entry.id   AF-A0A353PDW1-F1
#
_cell.length_a   1.000
_cell.length_b   1.000
_cell.length_c   1.000
_cell.angle_alpha   90.00
_cell.angle_beta   90.00
_cell.angle_gamma   90.00
#
_symmetry.space_group_name_H-M   'P 1'
#
loop_
_entity.id
_entity.type
_entity.pdbx_description
1 polymer ?
#
loop_
_entity_poly.entity_id
_entity_poly.type
_entity_poly.pdbx_seq_one_letter_code
_entity_poly.pdbx_strand_id
1 'polypeptide(L)'
;KSEMAVGYATLYGDMVGGFAPLKDVSKTLVYRLCQYRNLLAPVIPQRVIDRPPSAELRPDQKDSDSLPAYDVLDAILALYVEQDLPLSEIIARGFDEATVRQVGRMVKNAEYKRRQ
;
A
#
# COMPACT_ATOMS: atom_id res chain seq x y z
N LYS A 1 -2.38 -4.92 -2.29
CA LYS A 1 -2.69 -3.88 -3.30
C LYS A 1 -1.79 -2.66 -3.19
N SER A 2 -1.73 -1.99 -2.04
CA SER A 2 -1.03 -0.71 -1.86
C SER A 2 0.43 -0.74 -2.29
N GLU A 3 1.20 -1.72 -1.81
CA GLU A 3 2.61 -1.91 -2.15
C GLU A 3 2.82 -2.18 -3.65
N MET A 4 2.02 -3.06 -4.24
CA MET A 4 2.12 -3.40 -5.66
C MET A 4 1.74 -2.22 -6.56
N ALA A 5 0.74 -1.43 -6.16
CA ALA A 5 0.27 -0.29 -6.94
C ALA A 5 1.37 0.77 -7.12
N VAL A 6 2.23 0.96 -6.13
CA VAL A 6 3.35 1.91 -6.17
C VAL A 6 4.71 1.24 -6.41
N GLY A 7 4.73 -0.07 -6.68
CA GLY A 7 5.94 -0.82 -6.97
C GLY A 7 6.90 -0.96 -5.79
N TYR A 8 6.38 -0.85 -4.56
CA TYR A 8 7.12 -1.09 -3.31
C TYR A 8 7.27 -2.59 -3.06
N ALA A 9 8.02 -3.22 -3.95
CA ALA A 9 8.31 -4.64 -3.99
C ALA A 9 9.53 -4.92 -4.85
N THR A 10 10.13 -6.08 -4.66
CA THR A 10 11.27 -6.57 -5.41
C THR A 10 10.76 -7.46 -6.55
N LEU A 11 11.03 -7.05 -7.78
CA LEU A 11 10.73 -7.87 -8.94
C LEU A 11 11.55 -9.17 -8.85
N TYR A 12 10.90 -10.31 -9.09
CA TYR A 12 11.49 -11.64 -8.88
C TYR A 12 11.92 -11.96 -7.43
N GLY A 13 11.49 -11.13 -6.46
CA GLY A 13 11.64 -11.38 -5.04
C GLY A 13 10.29 -11.72 -4.40
N ASP A 14 9.82 -10.84 -3.52
CA ASP A 14 8.56 -10.98 -2.78
C ASP A 14 7.30 -11.06 -3.66
N MET A 15 7.40 -10.65 -4.93
CA MET A 15 6.30 -10.77 -5.90
C MET A 15 6.10 -12.19 -6.46
N VAL A 16 7.06 -13.11 -6.27
CA VAL A 16 7.03 -14.43 -6.91
C VAL A 16 6.09 -15.38 -6.17
N GLY A 17 5.12 -15.94 -6.90
CA GLY A 17 4.24 -17.00 -6.41
C GLY A 17 3.09 -17.29 -7.38
N GLY A 18 2.49 -18.49 -7.28
CA GLY A 18 1.37 -18.88 -8.16
C GLY A 18 0.05 -18.16 -7.83
N PHE A 19 -0.15 -17.78 -6.57
CA PHE A 19 -1.34 -17.04 -6.12
C PHE A 19 -1.03 -16.20 -4.89
N ALA A 20 -1.54 -14.96 -4.87
CA ALA A 20 -1.39 -14.02 -3.77
C ALA A 20 -2.78 -13.59 -3.25
N PRO A 21 -3.28 -14.21 -2.16
CA PRO A 21 -4.64 -13.99 -1.66
C PRO A 21 -4.96 -12.52 -1.31
N LEU A 22 -3.94 -11.77 -0.89
CA LEU A 22 -4.08 -10.37 -0.47
C LEU A 22 -3.66 -9.38 -1.56
N LYS A 23 -3.38 -9.83 -2.80
CA LYS A 23 -2.87 -8.95 -3.86
C LYS A 23 -3.77 -7.75 -4.12
N ASP A 24 -5.08 -7.95 -4.02
CA ASP A 24 -6.09 -6.91 -4.28
C ASP A 24 -6.63 -6.23 -3.02
N VAL A 25 -6.04 -6.51 -1.85
CA VAL A 25 -6.43 -5.94 -0.57
C VAL A 25 -5.52 -4.74 -0.24
N SER A 26 -6.09 -3.58 0.07
CA SER A 26 -5.32 -2.40 0.50
C SER A 26 -4.72 -2.63 1.89
N LYS A 27 -3.62 -1.95 2.24
CA LYS A 27 -2.94 -2.14 3.53
C LYS A 27 -3.89 -1.82 4.69
N THR A 28 -4.64 -0.72 4.59
CA THR A 28 -5.67 -0.36 5.56
C THR A 28 -6.77 -1.42 5.68
N LEU A 29 -7.12 -2.11 4.58
CA LEU A 29 -8.07 -3.22 4.64
C LEU A 29 -7.44 -4.47 5.28
N VAL A 30 -6.17 -4.76 5.03
CA VAL A 30 -5.43 -5.83 5.73
C VAL A 30 -5.48 -5.61 7.24
N TYR A 31 -5.19 -4.38 7.71
CA TYR A 31 -5.30 -4.05 9.15
C TYR A 31 -6.71 -4.27 9.69
N ARG A 32 -7.75 -3.83 8.97
CA ARG A 32 -9.16 -4.06 9.36
C ARG A 32 -9.50 -5.55 9.40
N LEU A 33 -9.01 -6.35 8.46
CA LEU A 33 -9.19 -7.80 8.44
C LEU A 33 -8.49 -8.48 9.61
N CYS A 34 -7.29 -8.03 9.99
CA CYS A 34 -6.58 -8.54 11.16
C CYS A 34 -7.39 -8.28 12.44
N GLN A 35 -7.90 -7.06 12.60
CA GLN A 35 -8.74 -6.72 13.75
C GLN A 35 -10.03 -7.56 13.78
N TYR A 36 -10.74 -7.65 12.65
CA TYR A 36 -11.92 -8.50 12.53
C TYR A 36 -11.61 -9.96 12.89
N ARG A 37 -10.51 -10.52 12.39
CA ARG A 37 -10.10 -11.90 12.68
C ARG A 37 -9.84 -12.12 14.17
N ASN A 38 -9.25 -11.13 14.84
CA ASN A 38 -8.97 -11.16 16.28
C ASN A 38 -10.22 -11.03 17.14
N LEU A 39 -11.31 -10.42 16.63
CA LEU A 39 -12.61 -10.44 17.31
C LEU A 39 -13.20 -11.86 17.37
N LEU A 40 -12.95 -12.70 16.36
CA LEU A 40 -13.42 -14.08 16.32
C LEU A 40 -12.57 -15.02 17.20
N ALA A 41 -11.24 -14.86 17.13
CA ALA A 41 -10.30 -15.48 18.06
C ALA A 41 -8.96 -14.72 17.99
N PRO A 42 -8.26 -14.47 19.11
CA PRO A 42 -7.03 -13.68 19.18
C PRO A 42 -5.82 -14.46 18.64
N VAL A 43 -5.78 -14.68 17.32
CA VAL A 43 -4.75 -15.49 16.65
C VAL A 43 -3.59 -14.65 16.11
N ILE A 44 -3.80 -13.36 15.85
CA ILE A 44 -2.76 -12.45 15.39
C ILE A 44 -2.23 -11.69 16.61
N PRO A 45 -0.95 -11.86 17.00
CA PRO A 45 -0.39 -11.16 18.15
C PRO A 45 -0.46 -9.64 17.97
N GLN A 46 -0.90 -8.92 19.01
CA GLN A 46 -1.05 -7.46 18.95
C GLN A 46 0.26 -6.74 18.54
N ARG A 47 1.41 -7.26 19.00
CA ARG A 47 2.74 -6.76 18.59
C ARG A 47 2.98 -6.76 17.08
N VAL A 48 2.33 -7.64 16.31
CA VAL A 48 2.48 -7.71 14.84
C VAL A 48 1.68 -6.59 14.18
N ILE A 49 0.55 -6.20 14.78
CA ILE A 49 -0.34 -5.15 14.30
C ILE A 49 0.26 -3.78 14.64
N ASP A 50 0.76 -3.60 15.87
CA ASP A 50 1.29 -2.32 16.35
C ASP A 50 2.67 -1.98 15.78
N ARG A 51 3.42 -3.00 15.34
CA ARG A 51 4.72 -2.79 14.73
C ARG A 51 4.57 -1.98 13.45
N PRO A 52 5.35 -0.89 13.26
CA PRO A 52 5.35 -0.15 12.02
C PRO A 52 5.68 -1.05 10.82
N PRO A 53 4.99 -0.88 9.67
CA PRO A 53 5.33 -1.57 8.44
C PRO A 53 6.80 -1.37 8.05
N SER A 54 7.45 -2.45 7.63
CA SER A 54 8.83 -2.48 7.18
C SER A 54 9.03 -3.63 6.21
N ALA A 55 9.76 -3.38 5.12
CA ALA A 55 10.29 -4.43 4.24
C ALA A 55 11.50 -5.18 4.82
N GLU A 56 12.06 -4.72 5.96
CA GLU A 56 13.17 -5.37 6.68
C GLU A 56 14.42 -5.67 5.82
N LEU A 57 14.69 -4.87 4.78
CA LEU A 57 15.85 -5.03 3.89
C LEU A 57 17.14 -4.44 4.47
N ARG A 58 17.02 -3.55 5.46
CA ARG A 58 18.14 -2.96 6.21
C ARG A 58 17.72 -2.65 7.66
N PRO A 59 18.67 -2.50 8.59
CA PRO A 59 18.35 -2.12 9.98
C PRO A 59 17.51 -0.85 10.06
N ASP A 60 16.55 -0.84 10.98
CA ASP A 60 15.66 0.28 11.32
C ASP A 60 14.81 0.83 10.15
N GLN A 61 14.72 0.11 9.03
CA GLN A 61 13.90 0.50 7.90
C GLN A 61 12.43 0.62 8.28
N LYS A 62 11.77 1.67 7.79
CA LYS A 62 10.30 1.79 7.82
C LYS A 62 9.76 2.04 6.41
N ASP A 63 8.56 1.57 6.15
CA ASP A 63 7.92 1.85 4.85
C ASP A 63 7.65 3.35 4.68
N SER A 64 7.41 4.07 5.79
CA SER A 64 7.26 5.52 5.84
C SER A 64 8.51 6.31 5.40
N ASP A 65 9.68 5.66 5.31
CA ASP A 65 10.89 6.30 4.77
C ASP A 65 10.76 6.56 3.25
N SER A 66 9.83 5.88 2.58
CA SER A 66 9.67 5.92 1.11
C SER A 66 8.23 6.14 0.66
N LEU A 67 7.26 5.79 1.51
CA LEU A 67 5.84 5.87 1.23
C LEU A 67 5.18 6.95 2.10
N PRO A 68 4.14 7.63 1.59
CA PRO A 68 3.17 8.30 2.44
C PRO A 68 2.53 7.32 3.43
N ALA A 69 1.93 7.84 4.49
CA ALA A 69 1.14 7.02 5.42
C ALA A 69 0.07 6.22 4.67
N TYR A 70 -0.15 4.97 5.08
CA TYR A 70 -0.99 4.03 4.30
C TYR A 70 -2.45 4.45 4.19
N ASP A 71 -2.98 5.17 5.16
CA ASP A 71 -4.31 5.78 5.10
C ASP A 71 -4.42 6.79 3.96
N VAL A 72 -3.42 7.67 3.81
CA VAL A 72 -3.33 8.64 2.72
C VAL A 72 -3.06 7.95 1.39
N LEU A 73 -2.09 7.03 1.36
CA LEU A 73 -1.72 6.28 0.16
C LEU A 73 -2.93 5.49 -0.38
N ASP A 74 -3.61 4.73 0.47
CA ASP A 74 -4.75 3.90 0.05
C ASP A 74 -5.91 4.76 -0.45
N ALA A 75 -6.17 5.90 0.20
CA ALA A 75 -7.22 6.82 -0.25
C ALA A 75 -6.90 7.42 -1.63
N ILE A 76 -5.66 7.84 -1.87
CA ILE A 76 -5.22 8.32 -3.18
C ILE A 76 -5.31 7.21 -4.22
N LEU A 77 -4.85 5.99 -3.90
CA LEU A 77 -4.91 4.85 -4.83
C LEU A 77 -6.34 4.46 -5.18
N ALA A 78 -7.28 4.49 -4.23
CA ALA A 78 -8.69 4.22 -4.51
C ALA A 78 -9.26 5.26 -5.50
N LEU A 79 -8.96 6.53 -5.32
CA LEU A 79 -9.41 7.59 -6.23
C LEU A 79 -8.72 7.53 -7.60
N TYR A 80 -7.41 7.29 -7.62
CA TYR A 80 -6.61 7.37 -8.83
C TYR A 80 -6.69 6.09 -9.69
N VAL A 81 -6.61 4.92 -9.06
CA VAL A 81 -6.52 3.63 -9.75
C VAL A 81 -7.89 2.96 -9.89
N GLU A 82 -8.75 3.06 -8.88
CA GLU A 82 -10.06 2.38 -8.89
C GLU A 82 -11.17 3.25 -9.48
N GLN A 83 -11.14 4.57 -9.26
CA GLN A 83 -12.13 5.52 -9.77
C GLN A 83 -11.66 6.32 -11.01
N ASP A 84 -10.42 6.08 -11.47
CA ASP A 84 -9.81 6.72 -12.65
C ASP A 84 -9.86 8.26 -12.64
N LEU A 85 -9.78 8.87 -11.44
CA LEU A 85 -9.84 10.32 -11.30
C LEU A 85 -8.52 10.97 -11.69
N PRO A 86 -8.54 12.14 -12.37
CA PRO A 86 -7.31 12.88 -12.65
C PRO A 86 -6.71 13.42 -11.35
N LEU A 87 -5.37 13.52 -11.30
CA LEU A 87 -4.65 14.01 -10.12
C LEU A 87 -5.14 15.39 -9.64
N SER A 88 -5.57 16.26 -10.56
CA SER A 88 -6.14 17.57 -10.24
C SER A 88 -7.42 17.49 -9.41
N GLU A 89 -8.29 16.51 -9.67
CA GLU A 89 -9.50 16.31 -8.88
C GLU A 89 -9.19 15.74 -7.49
N ILE A 90 -8.19 14.87 -7.39
CA ILE A 90 -7.74 14.34 -6.10
C ILE A 90 -7.18 15.47 -5.23
N ILE A 91 -6.40 16.39 -5.81
CA ILE A 91 -5.91 17.59 -5.13
C ILE A 91 -7.08 18.48 -4.70
N ALA A 92 -8.05 18.70 -5.58
CA ALA A 92 -9.25 19.50 -5.27
C ALA A 92 -10.10 18.91 -4.13
N ARG A 93 -10.00 17.60 -3.87
CA ARG A 93 -10.63 16.92 -2.71
C ARG A 93 -9.88 17.13 -1.39
N GLY A 94 -8.81 17.92 -1.37
CA GLY A 94 -8.10 18.32 -0.16
C GLY A 94 -6.85 17.48 0.16
N PHE A 95 -6.42 16.59 -0.74
CA PHE A 95 -5.15 15.90 -0.58
C PHE A 95 -3.98 16.83 -0.93
N ASP A 96 -2.88 16.70 -0.18
CA ASP A 96 -1.66 17.46 -0.42
C ASP A 96 -1.12 17.22 -1.84
N GLU A 97 -0.84 18.31 -2.57
CA GLU A 97 -0.45 18.24 -3.97
C GLU A 97 0.88 17.51 -4.19
N ALA A 98 1.86 17.74 -3.32
CA ALA A 98 3.16 17.10 -3.43
C ALA A 98 3.01 15.57 -3.28
N THR A 99 2.21 15.15 -2.31
CA THR A 99 1.89 13.74 -2.04
C THR A 99 1.13 13.09 -3.20
N VAL A 100 0.08 13.72 -3.73
CA VAL A 100 -0.68 13.19 -4.88
C VAL A 100 0.22 13.01 -6.10
N ARG A 101 1.06 14.00 -6.41
CA ARG A 101 2.01 13.93 -7.53
C ARG A 101 3.11 12.90 -7.30
N GLN A 102 3.56 12.70 -6.06
CA GLN A 102 4.49 11.62 -5.70
C GLN A 102 3.85 10.27 -5.98
N VAL A 103 2.67 9.98 -5.42
CA VAL A 103 1.97 8.70 -5.61
C VAL A 103 1.70 8.43 -7.10
N GLY A 104 1.21 9.42 -7.84
CA GLY A 104 0.98 9.29 -9.28
C GLY A 104 2.25 8.92 -10.07
N ARG A 105 3.41 9.49 -9.72
CA ARG A 105 4.70 9.10 -10.32
C ARG A 105 5.09 7.68 -9.95
N MET A 106 4.93 7.28 -8.68
CA MET A 106 5.24 5.94 -8.23
C MET A 106 4.41 4.89 -8.97
N VAL A 107 3.10 5.11 -9.12
CA VAL A 107 2.20 4.23 -9.87
C VAL A 107 2.65 4.09 -11.32
N LYS A 108 2.94 5.20 -12.01
CA LYS A 108 3.43 5.18 -13.40
C LYS A 108 4.75 4.41 -13.53
N ASN A 109 5.69 4.61 -12.60
CA ASN A 109 6.97 3.93 -12.62
C ASN A 109 6.84 2.43 -12.27
N ALA A 110 5.79 2.03 -11.55
CA ALA A 110 5.54 0.66 -11.16
C ALA A 110 4.84 -0.18 -12.25
N GLU A 111 4.36 0.43 -13.34
CA GLU A 111 3.65 -0.24 -14.44
C GLU A 111 4.34 -1.52 -14.91
N TYR A 112 5.66 -1.48 -15.10
CA TYR A 112 6.40 -2.65 -15.59
C TYR A 112 6.37 -3.81 -14.59
N LYS A 113 6.36 -3.55 -13.28
CA LYS A 113 6.27 -4.59 -12.24
C LYS A 113 4.86 -5.20 -12.18
N ARG A 114 3.82 -4.43 -12.51
CA ARG A 114 2.41 -4.89 -12.48
C ARG A 114 2.02 -5.75 -13.69
N ARG A 115 2.76 -5.64 -14.79
CA ARG A 115 2.50 -6.38 -16.04
C ARG A 115 3.27 -7.70 -16.16
N GLN A 116 4.08 -8.04 -15.16
CA GLN A 116 4.76 -9.33 -15.03
C GLN A 116 3.83 -10.31 -14.30
#